data_AF-A0A1B3ZI72-F1
#
_entry.id   AF-A0A1B3ZI72-F1
#
_cell.length_a   1.000
_cell.length_b   1.000
_cell.length_c   1.000
_cell.angle_alpha   90.00
_cell.angle_beta   90.00
_cell.angle_gamma   90.00
#
_symmetry.space_group_name_H-M   'P 1'
#
loop_
_entity.id
_entity.type
_entity.pdbx_description
1 polymer ?
#
loop_
_entity_poly.entity_id
_entity_poly.type
_entity_poly.pdbx_seq_one_letter_code
_entity_poly.pdbx_strand_id
1 'polypeptide(L)'
;MANQTSIFTAQPRPADYILAASPPPVVLAYGIGVDSTALLIELHDRGETPDLVLTADPGAEKPATYQYQKIMAAWMAARGIPYEVVRYVPQRFKHWPPYYSILSNVLTNATLPSISLGRHSCSLGLAA
;
A
#
# COMPACT_ATOMS: atom_id res chain seq x y z
N MET A 1 49.94 56.31 28.66
CA MET A 1 49.06 55.32 29.31
C MET A 1 47.91 55.03 28.36
N ALA A 2 47.98 53.95 27.57
CA ALA A 2 46.96 53.60 26.57
C ALA A 2 46.09 52.46 27.12
N ASN A 3 44.78 52.70 27.23
CA ASN A 3 43.80 51.73 27.71
C ASN A 3 43.27 50.94 26.49
N GLN A 4 43.63 49.65 26.38
CA GLN A 4 43.12 48.78 25.32
C GLN A 4 41.85 48.08 25.80
N THR A 5 40.70 48.52 25.31
CA THR A 5 39.44 47.81 25.46
C THR A 5 39.36 46.72 24.39
N SER A 6 39.67 45.48 24.77
CA SER A 6 39.52 44.32 23.88
C SER A 6 38.03 44.00 23.73
N ILE A 7 37.49 44.24 22.53
CA ILE A 7 36.15 43.79 22.13
C ILE A 7 36.24 42.35 21.65
N PHE A 8 35.65 41.43 22.41
CA PHE A 8 35.51 40.03 22.00
C PHE A 8 34.48 39.94 20.86
N THR A 9 34.92 39.58 19.66
CA THR A 9 34.03 39.26 18.54
C THR A 9 33.58 37.80 18.64
N ALA A 10 32.28 37.59 18.85
CA ALA A 10 31.69 36.26 18.86
C ALA A 10 31.85 35.63 17.46
N GLN A 11 32.48 34.45 17.41
CA GLN A 11 32.58 33.70 16.17
C GLN A 11 31.20 33.17 15.77
N PRO A 12 30.80 33.25 14.49
CA PRO A 12 29.53 32.70 14.05
C PRO A 12 29.57 31.17 14.21
N ARG A 13 28.68 30.66 15.07
CA ARG A 13 28.43 29.22 15.18
C ARG A 13 27.92 28.69 13.82
N PRO A 14 28.45 27.58 13.29
CA PRO A 14 27.87 26.94 12.12
C PRO A 14 26.40 26.62 12.39
N ALA A 15 25.53 26.91 11.43
CA ALA A 15 24.10 26.69 11.58
C ALA A 15 23.80 25.19 11.60
N ASP A 16 23.00 24.75 12.57
CA ASP A 16 22.47 23.39 12.58
C ASP A 16 21.38 23.28 11.50
N TYR A 17 21.61 22.46 10.49
CA TYR A 17 20.63 22.21 9.43
C TYR A 17 19.76 21.02 9.83
N ILE A 18 18.43 21.19 9.80
CA ILE A 18 17.51 20.05 9.76
C ILE A 18 17.55 19.53 8.32
N LEU A 19 18.08 18.32 8.13
CA LEU A 19 17.93 17.61 6.87
C LEU A 19 16.44 17.31 6.68
N ALA A 20 15.81 17.93 5.68
CA ALA A 20 14.49 17.53 5.24
C ALA A 20 14.57 16.05 4.84
N ALA A 21 13.87 15.18 5.58
CA ALA A 21 13.84 13.75 5.29
C ALA A 21 13.38 13.51 3.85
N SER A 22 13.85 12.43 3.23
CA SER A 22 13.32 11.98 1.92
C SER A 22 11.79 11.96 1.96
N PRO A 23 11.11 12.30 0.85
CA PRO A 23 9.67 12.23 0.79
C PRO A 23 9.19 10.82 1.19
N PRO A 24 8.04 10.72 1.88
CA PRO A 24 7.51 9.42 2.27
C PRO A 24 7.24 8.56 1.03
N PRO A 25 7.38 7.23 1.12
CA PRO A 25 7.15 6.36 -0.02
C PRO A 25 5.68 6.40 -0.46
N VAL A 26 5.47 6.38 -1.77
CA VAL A 26 4.15 6.27 -2.39
C VAL A 26 3.86 4.80 -2.65
N VAL A 27 2.87 4.26 -1.93
CA VAL A 27 2.45 2.85 -2.06
C VAL A 27 1.10 2.78 -2.76
N LEU A 28 1.03 2.04 -3.86
CA LEU A 28 -0.21 1.80 -4.58
C LEU A 28 -0.91 0.54 -4.08
N ALA A 29 -2.15 0.70 -3.61
CA ALA A 29 -3.06 -0.42 -3.37
C ALA A 29 -3.63 -0.93 -4.70
N TYR A 30 -3.15 -2.07 -5.15
CA TYR A 30 -3.52 -2.70 -6.41
C TYR A 30 -4.51 -3.85 -6.18
N GLY A 31 -5.79 -3.55 -6.39
CA GLY A 31 -6.90 -4.51 -6.25
C GLY A 31 -7.08 -5.47 -7.43
N ILE A 32 -6.17 -5.46 -8.42
CA ILE A 32 -6.26 -6.29 -9.64
C ILE A 32 -7.54 -6.02 -10.47
N GLY A 33 -8.17 -4.85 -10.25
CA GLY A 33 -9.31 -4.38 -11.03
C GLY A 33 -8.89 -3.56 -12.26
N VAL A 34 -9.88 -3.17 -13.06
CA VAL A 34 -9.69 -2.32 -14.25
C VAL A 34 -9.09 -0.97 -13.86
N ASP A 35 -9.71 -0.25 -12.92
CA ASP A 35 -9.30 1.10 -12.54
C ASP A 35 -7.90 1.13 -11.92
N SER A 36 -7.63 0.22 -10.97
CA SER A 36 -6.31 0.14 -10.34
C SER A 36 -5.21 -0.28 -11.32
N THR A 37 -5.56 -1.04 -12.37
CA THR A 37 -4.59 -1.39 -13.43
C THR A 37 -4.31 -0.18 -14.32
N ALA A 38 -5.37 0.53 -14.75
CA ALA A 38 -5.21 1.73 -15.57
C ALA A 38 -4.38 2.79 -14.83
N LEU A 39 -4.64 2.99 -13.54
CA LEU A 39 -3.87 3.90 -12.70
C LEU A 39 -2.38 3.52 -12.62
N LEU A 40 -2.08 2.24 -12.37
CA LEU A 40 -0.69 1.76 -12.31
C LEU A 40 0.06 2.01 -13.63
N ILE A 41 -0.57 1.68 -14.75
CA ILE A 41 0.05 1.84 -16.07
C ILE A 41 0.29 3.33 -16.36
N GLU A 42 -0.71 4.18 -16.13
CA GLU A 42 -0.60 5.62 -16.37
C GLU A 42 0.48 6.29 -15.50
N LEU A 43 0.55 5.94 -14.21
CA LEU A 43 1.59 6.44 -13.31
C LEU A 43 2.98 6.05 -13.80
N HIS A 44 3.15 4.80 -14.27
CA HIS A 44 4.41 4.36 -14.83
C HIS A 44 4.77 5.13 -16.11
N ASP A 45 3.83 5.30 -17.03
CA ASP A 45 4.03 5.99 -18.30
C ASP A 45 4.36 7.48 -18.11
N ARG A 46 3.88 8.10 -17.03
CA ARG A 46 4.24 9.49 -16.64
C ARG A 46 5.60 9.62 -15.95
N GLY A 47 6.27 8.50 -15.64
CA GLY A 47 7.47 8.50 -14.81
C GLY A 47 7.20 8.72 -13.32
N GLU A 48 5.94 8.60 -12.89
CA GLU A 48 5.47 8.71 -11.50
C GLU A 48 5.25 7.30 -10.90
N THR A 49 6.15 6.36 -11.19
CA THR A 49 6.01 4.96 -10.76
C THR A 49 5.97 4.87 -9.22
N PRO A 50 5.00 4.16 -8.61
CA PRO A 50 4.96 3.97 -7.17
C PRO A 50 6.21 3.27 -6.63
N ASP A 51 6.64 3.61 -5.42
CA ASP A 51 7.78 2.97 -4.76
C ASP A 51 7.49 1.50 -4.40
N LEU A 52 6.21 1.16 -4.22
CA LEU A 52 5.74 -0.20 -3.94
C LEU A 52 4.29 -0.36 -4.38
N VAL A 53 3.99 -1.53 -4.94
CA VAL A 53 2.62 -1.96 -5.27
C VAL A 53 2.23 -3.12 -4.36
N LEU A 54 1.05 -3.04 -3.74
CA LEU A 54 0.54 -4.08 -2.85
C LEU A 54 -0.79 -4.65 -3.35
N THR A 55 -0.93 -5.97 -3.31
CA THR A 55 -2.23 -6.64 -3.47
C THR A 55 -2.56 -7.42 -2.21
N ALA A 56 -3.79 -7.24 -1.70
CA ALA A 56 -4.33 -8.11 -0.66
C ALA A 56 -4.88 -9.42 -1.27
N ASP A 57 -4.38 -10.56 -0.82
CA ASP A 57 -4.91 -11.88 -1.21
C ASP A 57 -5.87 -12.43 -0.14
N PRO A 58 -7.17 -12.51 -0.41
CA PRO A 58 -8.14 -13.08 0.51
C PRO A 58 -8.09 -14.62 0.58
N GLY A 59 -7.24 -15.28 -0.20
CA GLY A 59 -7.06 -16.73 -0.21
C GLY A 59 -8.23 -17.49 -0.84
N ALA A 60 -9.13 -16.80 -1.54
CA ALA A 60 -10.28 -17.40 -2.24
C ALA A 60 -10.73 -16.55 -3.45
N GLU A 61 -9.79 -15.93 -4.17
CA GLU A 61 -10.12 -15.26 -5.43
C GLU A 61 -10.54 -16.24 -6.53
N LYS A 62 -11.12 -15.71 -7.60
CA LYS A 62 -11.41 -16.50 -8.80
C LYS A 62 -10.09 -16.99 -9.45
N PRO A 63 -10.05 -18.20 -10.02
CA PRO A 63 -8.86 -18.70 -10.73
C PRO A 63 -8.32 -17.74 -11.81
N ALA A 64 -9.23 -17.10 -12.56
CA ALA A 64 -8.86 -16.12 -13.58
C ALA A 64 -8.17 -14.88 -12.99
N THR A 65 -8.57 -14.42 -11.80
CA THR A 65 -7.93 -13.30 -11.10
C THR A 65 -6.48 -13.65 -10.75
N TYR A 66 -6.23 -14.85 -10.21
CA TYR A 66 -4.87 -15.32 -9.93
C TYR A 66 -4.01 -15.48 -11.19
N GLN A 67 -4.60 -15.90 -12.31
CA GLN A 67 -3.89 -15.96 -13.59
C GLN A 67 -3.51 -14.56 -14.08
N TYR A 68 -4.44 -13.61 -14.01
CA TYR A 68 -4.20 -12.22 -14.40
C TYR A 68 -3.17 -11.54 -13.48
N GLN A 69 -3.23 -11.81 -12.17
CA GLN A 69 -2.22 -11.35 -11.21
C GLN A 69 -0.81 -11.76 -11.63
N LYS A 70 -0.60 -12.99 -12.11
CA LYS A 70 0.71 -13.45 -12.60
C LYS A 70 1.19 -12.65 -13.81
N ILE A 71 0.28 -12.31 -14.72
CA ILE A 71 0.59 -11.48 -15.89
C ILE A 71 1.07 -10.10 -15.43
N MET A 72 0.35 -9.49 -14.48
CA MET A 72 0.68 -8.16 -13.97
C MET A 72 1.94 -8.15 -13.11
N ALA A 73 2.18 -9.20 -12.33
CA ALA A 73 3.43 -9.39 -11.60
C ALA A 73 4.64 -9.44 -12.56
N ALA A 74 4.52 -10.18 -13.68
CA ALA A 74 5.55 -10.21 -14.70
C ALA A 74 5.74 -8.85 -15.39
N TRP A 75 4.65 -8.13 -15.68
CA TRP A 75 4.70 -6.79 -16.27
C TRP A 75 5.43 -5.78 -15.36
N MET A 76 5.17 -5.83 -14.05
CA MET A 76 5.82 -4.99 -13.03
C MET A 76 7.31 -5.36 -12.87
N ALA A 77 7.61 -6.65 -12.79
CA ALA A 77 8.99 -7.14 -12.67
C ALA A 77 9.86 -6.72 -13.87
N ALA A 78 9.32 -6.79 -15.08
CA ALA A 78 10.02 -6.34 -16.30
C ALA A 78 10.34 -4.84 -16.31
N ARG A 79 9.68 -4.05 -15.44
CA ARG A 79 9.85 -2.60 -15.29
C ARG A 79 10.56 -2.21 -13.99
N GLY A 80 10.99 -3.19 -13.19
CA GLY A 80 11.64 -2.94 -11.90
C GLY A 80 10.70 -2.37 -10.83
N ILE A 81 9.38 -2.54 -10.97
CA ILE A 81 8.39 -2.05 -10.00
C ILE A 81 8.27 -3.07 -8.87
N PRO A 82 8.57 -2.70 -7.60
CA PRO A 82 8.38 -3.61 -6.48
C PRO A 82 6.91 -3.97 -6.29
N TYR A 83 6.62 -5.27 -6.18
CA TYR A 83 5.25 -5.78 -6.05
C TYR A 83 5.17 -6.89 -4.99
N GLU A 84 4.28 -6.72 -4.01
CA GLU A 84 4.09 -7.68 -2.94
C GLU A 84 2.62 -8.10 -2.79
N VAL A 85 2.44 -9.40 -2.54
CA VAL A 85 1.14 -9.98 -2.22
C VAL A 85 1.07 -10.18 -0.71
N VAL A 86 0.18 -9.42 -0.06
CA VAL A 86 0.01 -9.44 1.38
C VAL A 86 -1.23 -10.23 1.76
N ARG A 87 -1.14 -10.97 2.87
CA ARG A 87 -2.27 -11.73 3.43
C ARG A 87 -2.49 -11.35 4.89
N TYR A 88 -3.75 -11.19 5.26
CA TYR A 88 -4.11 -10.97 6.65
C TYR A 88 -3.83 -12.21 7.50
N VAL A 89 -3.15 -12.02 8.63
CA VAL A 89 -2.93 -13.04 9.65
C VAL A 89 -3.87 -12.75 10.82
N PRO A 90 -4.87 -13.59 11.11
CA PRO A 90 -5.80 -13.34 12.20
C PRO A 90 -5.10 -13.34 13.55
N GLN A 91 -5.19 -12.22 14.25
CA GLN A 91 -4.68 -12.09 15.62
C GLN A 91 -5.78 -12.25 16.67
N ARG A 92 -7.01 -11.88 16.33
CA ARG A 92 -8.19 -11.98 17.21
C ARG A 92 -9.29 -12.71 16.45
N PHE A 93 -9.62 -13.92 16.89
CA PHE A 93 -10.64 -14.75 16.28
C PHE A 93 -11.50 -15.39 17.39
N LYS A 94 -12.79 -15.54 17.11
CA LYS A 94 -13.77 -16.03 18.10
C LYS A 94 -13.71 -17.56 18.28
N HIS A 95 -13.49 -18.29 17.20
CA HIS A 95 -13.52 -19.75 17.17
C HIS A 95 -12.17 -20.30 16.70
N TRP A 96 -11.69 -21.37 17.35
CA TRP A 96 -10.45 -22.07 17.01
C TRP A 96 -10.76 -23.26 16.08
N PRO A 97 -9.91 -23.56 15.07
CA PRO A 97 -8.68 -22.87 14.67
C PRO A 97 -8.94 -21.54 13.95
N PRO A 98 -7.93 -20.65 13.83
CA PRO A 98 -8.04 -19.41 13.06
C PRO A 98 -8.36 -19.69 11.59
N TYR A 99 -9.00 -18.70 10.95
CA TYR A 99 -9.32 -18.72 9.52
C TYR A 99 -8.14 -18.20 8.68
N TYR A 100 -7.93 -18.72 7.47
CA TYR A 100 -6.80 -18.32 6.62
C TYR A 100 -7.22 -17.80 5.24
N SER A 101 -8.53 -17.70 5.03
CA SER A 101 -9.14 -17.17 3.82
C SER A 101 -10.45 -16.45 4.15
N ILE A 102 -10.93 -15.61 3.24
CA ILE A 102 -12.24 -14.97 3.41
C ILE A 102 -13.37 -16.00 3.48
N LEU A 103 -13.29 -17.10 2.73
CA LEU A 103 -14.29 -18.17 2.78
C LEU A 103 -14.32 -18.86 4.16
N SER A 104 -13.15 -19.24 4.68
CA SER A 104 -13.06 -19.86 6.00
C SER A 104 -13.49 -18.90 7.11
N ASN A 105 -13.24 -17.59 6.99
CA ASN A 105 -13.74 -16.58 7.92
C ASN A 105 -15.28 -16.58 8.00
N VAL A 106 -15.93 -16.52 6.84
CA VAL A 106 -17.40 -16.49 6.71
C VAL A 106 -18.02 -17.75 7.31
N LEU A 107 -17.49 -18.92 6.96
CA LEU A 107 -17.97 -20.21 7.49
C LEU A 107 -17.76 -20.33 9.01
N THR A 108 -16.58 -19.95 9.51
CA THR A 108 -16.23 -20.07 10.93
C THR A 108 -17.07 -19.14 11.81
N ASN A 109 -17.49 -17.98 11.30
CA ASN A 109 -18.28 -17.02 12.05
C ASN A 109 -19.78 -17.12 11.78
N ALA A 110 -20.22 -18.02 10.89
CA ALA A 110 -21.59 -18.09 10.39
C ALA A 110 -22.10 -16.71 9.91
N THR A 111 -21.24 -15.96 9.21
CA THR A 111 -21.54 -14.65 8.66
C THR A 111 -21.75 -14.74 7.14
N LEU A 112 -22.07 -13.62 6.52
CA LEU A 112 -22.01 -13.45 5.06
C LEU A 112 -21.08 -12.27 4.75
N PRO A 113 -20.43 -12.27 3.57
CA PRO A 113 -19.80 -11.07 3.06
C PRO A 113 -20.80 -9.91 3.02
N SER A 114 -20.33 -8.67 3.24
CA SER A 114 -21.21 -7.49 3.26
C SER A 114 -22.01 -7.32 1.96
N ILE A 115 -21.52 -7.89 0.85
CA ILE A 115 -22.20 -7.91 -0.45
C ILE A 115 -23.48 -8.69 -0.52
N SER A 116 -23.57 -9.76 0.26
CA SER A 116 -24.82 -10.49 0.36
C SER A 116 -25.90 -9.71 1.09
N LEU A 117 -25.53 -8.64 1.82
CA LEU A 117 -26.44 -7.77 2.58
C LEU A 117 -26.65 -6.39 1.93
N GLY A 118 -26.22 -6.21 0.68
CA GLY A 118 -26.34 -4.95 -0.05
C GLY A 118 -25.46 -3.81 0.48
N ARG A 119 -24.46 -4.12 1.32
CA ARG A 119 -23.53 -3.12 1.89
C ARG A 119 -22.23 -3.10 1.09
N HIS A 120 -22.06 -2.04 0.30
CA HIS A 120 -20.90 -1.77 -0.56
C HIS A 120 -20.31 -0.40 -0.27
N SER A 121 -19.02 -0.35 0.06
CA SER A 121 -18.23 0.90 0.04
C SER A 121 -17.18 0.92 -1.07
N CYS A 122 -16.75 -0.25 -1.56
CA CYS A 122 -15.61 -0.39 -2.48
C CYS A 122 -15.91 -1.20 -3.75
N SER A 123 -17.17 -1.50 -4.05
CA SER A 123 -17.57 -2.17 -5.29
C SER A 123 -18.65 -1.36 -5.98
N LEU A 124 -18.63 -1.33 -7.32
CA LEU A 124 -19.71 -0.78 -8.12
C LEU A 124 -21.03 -1.44 -7.70
N GLY A 125 -21.93 -0.65 -7.12
CA GLY A 125 -23.33 -1.03 -7.09
C GLY A 125 -23.83 -1.10 -8.54
N LEU A 126 -24.78 -1.99 -8.83
CA LEU A 126 -25.58 -1.86 -10.05
C LEU A 126 -26.12 -0.42 -10.06
N ALA A 127 -25.61 0.41 -10.97
CA ALA A 127 -26.24 1.67 -11.26
C ALA A 127 -27.67 1.34 -11.67
N ALA A 128 -28.63 1.73 -10.84
CA ALA A 128 -30.03 1.81 -11.22
C ALA A 128 -30.21 2.99 -12.18
#